data_AF-A0A5J4RHW4-F1
#
_entry.id   AF-A0A5J4RHW4-F1
#
_cell.length_a   1.000
_cell.length_b   1.000
_cell.length_c   1.000
_cell.angle_alpha   90.00
_cell.angle_beta   90.00
_cell.angle_gamma   90.00
#
_symmetry.space_group_name_H-M   'P 1'
#
loop_
_entity.id
_entity.type
_entity.pdbx_description
1 polymer ?
#
loop_
_entity_poly.entity_id
_entity_poly.type
_entity_poly.pdbx_seq_one_letter_code
_entity_poly.pdbx_strand_id
1 'polypeptide(L)'
;MIKNPAFFFSSIWLITLWLYVQYFAIVLEPLKIKTIVLILFSILFFSLSFLLLIHFRDKEKKILYQNGGSSHKVNILFRFWLLFSCIECLIFHSFPIFSIWGMGGRYTEWGIPSLHGLLNAIIMAISNILFYRYLIYKQRLILLLFILCLCWPIMLLTRQMLISMIIQAGLIYIYIHKITIFKVFKFFSISLLVIILFGILGDLRSGIGSIEYVAGISDNYPSFLPSGFIWAYVYITSPLSNLNHNIDLYSDFNFEPSLAFINLLPSIIRSKLVPSPGGMDFSLVNDNLNVSTMYPQYLGAFGYYGTLFFCLLYGCIILFIYVKFLTNGNAKWLFMTSVLTHNLMLSIFVDCNLKSVFVFQVLIHYYIGTSFSLKRRYEKC
;
A
#
# COMPACT_ATOMS: atom_id res chain seq x y z
N MET A 1 -8.92 0.12 -20.36
CA MET A 1 -9.77 0.00 -19.15
C MET A 1 -8.99 -0.52 -17.94
N ILE A 2 -8.20 -1.60 -18.05
CA ILE A 2 -7.54 -2.33 -16.93
C ILE A 2 -6.58 -1.50 -16.04
N LYS A 3 -6.18 -0.28 -16.43
CA LYS A 3 -5.20 0.53 -15.67
C LYS A 3 -5.80 1.68 -14.88
N ASN A 4 -7.06 1.60 -14.43
CA ASN A 4 -7.61 2.64 -13.55
C ASN A 4 -7.51 2.20 -12.06
N PRO A 5 -7.34 3.14 -11.12
CA PRO A 5 -7.33 2.83 -9.68
C PRO A 5 -8.55 2.03 -9.21
N ALA A 6 -9.75 2.32 -9.76
CA ALA A 6 -10.97 1.58 -9.45
C ALA A 6 -10.88 0.09 -9.78
N PHE A 7 -10.28 -0.29 -10.91
CA PHE A 7 -10.08 -1.70 -11.24
C PHE A 7 -9.22 -2.40 -10.19
N PHE A 8 -8.11 -1.79 -9.78
CA PHE A 8 -7.26 -2.39 -8.73
C PHE A 8 -7.99 -2.55 -7.41
N PHE A 9 -8.75 -1.53 -6.98
CA PHE A 9 -9.56 -1.58 -5.76
C PHE A 9 -10.66 -2.65 -5.84
N SER A 10 -11.46 -2.66 -6.91
CA SER A 10 -12.52 -3.66 -7.10
C SER A 10 -11.94 -5.07 -7.18
N SER A 11 -10.87 -5.28 -7.96
CA SER A 11 -10.28 -6.60 -8.13
C SER A 11 -9.71 -7.18 -6.84
N ILE A 12 -8.97 -6.40 -6.04
CA ILE A 12 -8.37 -6.93 -4.81
C ILE A 12 -9.45 -7.35 -3.81
N TRP A 13 -10.51 -6.55 -3.65
CA TRP A 13 -11.61 -6.86 -2.74
C TRP A 13 -12.49 -8.00 -3.23
N LEU A 14 -12.81 -8.07 -4.54
CA LEU A 14 -13.55 -9.19 -5.11
C LEU A 14 -12.79 -10.51 -5.01
N ILE A 15 -11.47 -10.50 -5.28
CA ILE A 15 -10.62 -11.68 -5.10
C ILE A 15 -10.60 -12.10 -3.63
N THR A 16 -10.48 -11.15 -2.70
CA THR A 16 -10.48 -11.44 -1.26
C THR A 16 -11.80 -12.05 -0.82
N LEU A 17 -12.95 -11.49 -1.23
CA LEU A 17 -14.26 -12.06 -0.95
C LEU A 17 -14.41 -13.47 -1.54
N TRP A 18 -14.00 -13.65 -2.80
CA TRP A 18 -14.07 -14.95 -3.46
C TRP A 18 -13.23 -16.01 -2.75
N LEU A 19 -12.01 -15.68 -2.34
CA LEU A 19 -11.14 -16.55 -1.53
C LEU A 19 -11.77 -16.85 -0.17
N TYR A 20 -12.31 -15.82 0.50
CA TYR A 20 -12.90 -15.98 1.84
C TYR A 20 -14.03 -17.01 1.84
N VAL A 21 -14.92 -16.96 0.84
CA VAL A 21 -16.07 -17.88 0.72
C VAL A 21 -15.65 -19.33 0.43
N GLN A 22 -14.39 -19.60 0.08
CA GLN A 22 -13.90 -20.98 -0.07
C GLN A 22 -13.73 -21.71 1.28
N TYR A 23 -13.62 -20.99 2.39
CA TYR A 23 -13.43 -21.54 3.74
C TYR A 23 -12.33 -22.63 3.81
N PHE A 24 -11.16 -22.34 3.22
CA PHE A 24 -10.01 -23.27 3.25
C PHE A 24 -9.30 -23.31 4.60
N ALA A 25 -9.55 -22.33 5.47
CA ALA A 25 -9.01 -22.29 6.83
C ALA A 25 -10.13 -22.27 7.86
N ILE A 26 -9.97 -23.04 8.94
CA ILE A 26 -10.99 -23.23 9.98
C ILE A 26 -11.15 -21.96 10.83
N VAL A 27 -10.08 -21.18 11.00
CA VAL A 27 -10.06 -19.93 11.77
C VAL A 27 -10.98 -18.84 11.18
N LEU A 28 -11.44 -18.98 9.94
CA LEU A 28 -12.28 -17.98 9.29
C LEU A 28 -13.72 -18.08 9.79
N GLU A 29 -14.22 -16.99 10.37
CA GLU A 29 -15.62 -16.92 10.79
C GLU A 29 -16.57 -16.85 9.59
N PRO A 30 -17.81 -17.39 9.69
CA PRO A 30 -18.83 -17.20 8.69
C PRO A 30 -19.07 -15.71 8.39
N LEU A 31 -19.09 -15.34 7.10
CA LEU A 31 -19.32 -13.95 6.71
C LEU A 31 -20.72 -13.48 7.12
N LYS A 32 -20.75 -12.41 7.92
CA LYS A 32 -21.97 -11.69 8.24
C LYS A 32 -22.44 -10.89 7.03
N ILE A 33 -23.76 -10.78 6.85
CA ILE A 33 -24.37 -10.01 5.75
C ILE A 33 -23.89 -8.56 5.77
N LYS A 34 -23.78 -7.96 6.98
CA LYS A 34 -23.29 -6.58 7.17
C LYS A 34 -21.90 -6.38 6.56
N THR A 35 -20.98 -7.33 6.72
CA THR A 35 -19.63 -7.28 6.13
C THR A 35 -19.65 -7.37 4.60
N ILE A 36 -20.45 -8.29 4.05
CA ILE A 36 -20.59 -8.48 2.60
C ILE A 36 -21.14 -7.21 1.95
N VAL A 37 -22.22 -6.66 2.53
CA VAL A 37 -22.84 -5.42 2.05
C VAL A 37 -21.84 -4.27 2.12
N LEU A 38 -21.09 -4.13 3.23
CA LEU A 38 -20.09 -3.06 3.37
C LEU A 38 -19.07 -3.10 2.22
N ILE A 39 -18.50 -4.26 1.91
CA ILE A 39 -17.49 -4.39 0.87
C ILE A 39 -18.08 -4.13 -0.51
N LEU A 40 -19.21 -4.77 -0.83
CA LEU A 40 -19.83 -4.61 -2.15
C LEU A 40 -20.27 -3.16 -2.40
N PHE A 41 -20.86 -2.49 -1.41
CA PHE A 41 -21.23 -1.08 -1.51
C PHE A 41 -20.01 -0.17 -1.52
N SER A 42 -18.93 -0.50 -0.81
CA SER A 42 -17.68 0.26 -0.90
C SER A 42 -17.07 0.18 -2.30
N ILE A 43 -17.05 -1.01 -2.90
CA ILE A 43 -16.64 -1.19 -4.30
C ILE A 43 -17.53 -0.38 -5.22
N LEU A 44 -18.86 -0.47 -5.06
CA LEU A 44 -19.83 0.25 -5.86
C LEU A 44 -19.62 1.76 -5.77
N PHE A 45 -19.57 2.32 -4.56
CA PHE A 45 -19.46 3.77 -4.33
C PHE A 45 -18.10 4.31 -4.77
N PHE A 46 -17.01 3.59 -4.51
CA PHE A 46 -15.70 3.97 -5.02
C PHE A 46 -15.67 3.97 -6.56
N SER A 47 -16.20 2.91 -7.19
CA SER A 47 -16.22 2.78 -8.65
C SER A 47 -17.23 3.72 -9.32
N LEU A 48 -18.30 4.13 -8.62
CA LEU A 48 -19.27 5.11 -9.09
C LEU A 48 -18.61 6.45 -9.43
N SER A 49 -17.65 6.90 -8.61
CA SER A 49 -16.84 8.09 -8.90
C SER A 49 -16.16 7.97 -10.28
N PHE A 50 -15.72 6.76 -10.66
CA PHE A 50 -15.01 6.51 -11.91
C PHE A 50 -15.91 6.38 -13.14
N LEU A 51 -17.24 6.33 -13.00
CA LEU A 51 -18.15 6.43 -14.17
C LEU A 51 -18.03 7.80 -14.85
N LEU A 52 -17.68 8.85 -14.09
CA LEU A 52 -17.42 10.19 -14.63
C LEU A 52 -16.27 10.22 -15.65
N LEU A 53 -15.35 9.23 -15.66
CA LEU A 53 -14.29 9.13 -16.67
C LEU A 53 -14.81 8.92 -18.09
N ILE A 54 -16.02 8.38 -18.26
CA ILE A 54 -16.62 8.17 -19.59
C ILE A 54 -16.74 9.51 -20.32
N HIS A 55 -16.99 10.61 -19.60
CA HIS A 55 -17.09 11.96 -20.14
C HIS A 55 -15.72 12.58 -20.50
N PHE A 56 -14.62 12.11 -19.92
CA PHE A 56 -13.27 12.65 -20.15
C PHE A 56 -12.43 11.83 -21.15
N ARG A 57 -13.07 10.92 -21.90
CA ARG A 57 -12.37 9.97 -22.77
C ARG A 57 -11.89 10.61 -24.07
N ASP A 58 -10.76 11.28 -24.00
CA ASP A 58 -10.04 11.74 -25.18
C ASP A 58 -9.29 10.57 -25.87
N LYS A 59 -9.30 10.52 -27.20
CA LYS A 59 -9.13 9.30 -28.02
C LYS A 59 -7.70 8.78 -28.23
N GLU A 60 -6.66 9.39 -27.68
CA GLU A 60 -5.28 9.06 -28.11
C GLU A 60 -4.33 8.61 -27.00
N LYS A 61 -3.71 7.44 -27.23
CA LYS A 61 -2.69 6.83 -26.35
C LYS A 61 -1.33 7.46 -26.62
N LYS A 62 -0.75 8.11 -25.60
CA LYS A 62 0.49 8.89 -25.70
C LYS A 62 1.65 8.13 -25.05
N ILE A 63 2.81 8.10 -25.71
CA ILE A 63 4.07 7.56 -25.17
C ILE A 63 4.83 8.68 -24.46
N LEU A 64 5.53 8.32 -23.38
CA LEU A 64 6.11 9.24 -22.40
C LEU A 64 7.62 9.44 -22.65
N TYR A 65 8.05 10.70 -22.80
CA TYR A 65 9.45 11.10 -22.69
C TYR A 65 9.61 12.34 -21.82
N GLN A 66 10.71 12.35 -21.06
CA GLN A 66 11.10 13.42 -20.15
C GLN A 66 11.88 14.51 -20.91
N ASN A 67 11.60 15.78 -20.62
CA ASN A 67 12.56 16.87 -20.85
C ASN A 67 12.92 17.52 -19.50
N GLY A 68 14.20 17.90 -19.35
CA GLY A 68 14.92 18.06 -18.08
C GLY A 68 14.39 19.07 -17.06
N GLY A 69 14.96 19.00 -15.84
CA GLY A 69 14.82 20.03 -14.80
C GLY A 69 14.85 19.55 -13.33
N SER A 70 14.62 18.27 -13.07
CA SER A 70 14.33 17.78 -11.69
C SER A 70 15.55 17.30 -10.88
N SER A 71 16.78 17.38 -11.39
CA SER A 71 17.96 16.90 -10.64
C SER A 71 18.17 17.67 -9.34
N HIS A 72 17.95 18.99 -9.33
CA HIS A 72 18.26 19.82 -8.16
C HIS A 72 17.37 19.52 -6.94
N LYS A 73 16.04 19.49 -7.10
CA LYS A 73 15.12 19.18 -5.98
C LYS A 73 15.32 17.78 -5.42
N VAL A 74 15.54 16.79 -6.30
CA VAL A 74 15.83 15.41 -5.89
C VAL A 74 17.15 15.35 -5.12
N ASN A 75 18.18 16.07 -5.58
CA ASN A 75 19.47 16.13 -4.90
C ASN A 75 19.37 16.81 -3.53
N ILE A 76 18.59 17.89 -3.38
CA ILE A 76 18.34 18.54 -2.08
C ILE A 76 17.68 17.55 -1.12
N LEU A 77 16.61 16.89 -1.56
CA LEU A 77 15.89 15.92 -0.72
C LEU A 77 16.77 14.71 -0.37
N PHE A 78 17.61 14.25 -1.29
CA PHE A 78 18.55 13.17 -1.02
C PHE A 78 19.61 13.59 0.01
N ARG A 79 20.17 14.80 -0.10
CA ARG A 79 21.12 15.34 0.90
C ARG A 79 20.46 15.51 2.27
N PHE A 80 19.22 16.03 2.29
CA PHE A 80 18.44 16.12 3.52
C PHE A 80 18.22 14.75 4.14
N TRP A 81 17.77 13.78 3.34
CA TRP A 81 17.57 12.41 3.79
C TRP A 81 18.87 11.82 4.36
N LEU A 82 19.99 11.96 3.64
CA LEU A 82 21.28 11.43 4.08
C LEU A 82 21.72 12.08 5.41
N LEU A 83 21.66 13.40 5.51
CA LEU A 83 22.05 14.15 6.71
C LEU A 83 21.26 13.68 7.94
N PHE A 84 19.93 13.62 7.83
CA PHE A 84 19.08 13.27 8.96
C PHE A 84 19.10 11.77 9.28
N SER A 85 19.26 10.89 8.29
CA SER A 85 19.51 9.45 8.53
C SER A 85 20.85 9.23 9.25
N CYS A 86 21.89 10.01 8.93
CA CYS A 86 23.15 9.99 9.68
C CYS A 86 22.96 10.49 11.11
N ILE A 87 22.17 11.55 11.33
CA ILE A 87 21.83 12.02 12.68
C ILE A 87 21.10 10.92 13.48
N GLU A 88 20.15 10.20 12.88
CA GLU A 88 19.50 9.04 13.53
C GLU A 88 20.55 7.98 13.92
N CYS A 89 21.45 7.59 13.02
CA CYS A 89 22.50 6.63 13.34
C CYS A 89 23.43 7.09 14.49
N LEU A 90 23.70 8.39 14.58
CA LEU A 90 24.52 8.96 15.67
C LEU A 90 23.79 8.95 17.01
N ILE A 91 22.50 9.30 17.04
CA ILE A 91 21.68 9.33 18.26
C ILE A 91 21.48 7.92 18.82
N PHE A 92 21.21 6.95 17.95
CA PHE A 92 21.01 5.55 18.34
C PHE A 92 22.32 4.76 18.45
N HIS A 93 23.47 5.43 18.24
CA HIS A 93 24.82 4.86 18.30
C HIS A 93 25.01 3.55 17.53
N SER A 94 24.19 3.33 16.49
CA SER A 94 24.11 2.06 15.78
C SER A 94 23.43 2.24 14.43
N PHE A 95 23.79 1.35 13.50
CA PHE A 95 22.98 1.16 12.30
C PHE A 95 21.76 0.29 12.64
N PRO A 96 20.61 0.53 11.99
CA PRO A 96 19.38 -0.18 12.32
C PRO A 96 19.49 -1.70 12.14
N ILE A 97 20.34 -2.19 11.24
CA ILE A 97 20.54 -3.63 11.06
C ILE A 97 21.24 -4.30 12.25
N PHE A 98 22.01 -3.53 13.03
CA PHE A 98 22.75 -4.06 14.18
C PHE A 98 21.86 -4.30 15.40
N SER A 99 20.61 -3.81 15.38
CA SER A 99 19.62 -4.13 16.43
C SER A 99 19.31 -5.64 16.50
N ILE A 100 19.54 -6.40 15.43
CA ILE A 100 19.41 -7.88 15.45
C ILE A 100 20.40 -8.50 16.45
N TRP A 101 21.57 -7.89 16.59
CA TRP A 101 22.61 -8.33 17.52
C TRP A 101 22.50 -7.65 18.90
N GLY A 102 21.37 -6.99 19.18
CA GLY A 102 21.13 -6.31 20.44
C GLY A 102 21.87 -4.97 20.59
N MET A 103 22.53 -4.48 19.55
CA MET A 103 23.20 -3.17 19.57
C MET A 103 22.20 -2.05 19.23
N GLY A 104 22.06 -1.05 20.11
CA GLY A 104 21.24 0.13 19.84
C GLY A 104 19.74 0.00 20.12
N GLY A 105 19.33 -0.98 20.93
CA GLY A 105 17.93 -1.17 21.36
C GLY A 105 17.11 -2.11 20.48
N ARG A 106 15.79 -2.17 20.71
CA ARG A 106 14.87 -2.97 19.87
C ARG A 106 14.69 -2.30 18.51
N TYR A 107 14.63 -3.09 17.44
CA TYR A 107 14.41 -2.56 16.07
C TYR A 107 13.14 -1.71 15.93
N THR A 108 12.13 -1.94 16.78
CA THR A 108 10.87 -1.20 16.82
C THR A 108 11.00 0.20 17.42
N GLU A 109 12.07 0.46 18.16
CA GLU A 109 12.32 1.73 18.87
C GLU A 109 13.31 2.62 18.11
N TRP A 110 13.84 2.13 16.97
CA TRP A 110 14.81 2.84 16.16
C TRP A 110 14.16 3.98 15.35
N GLY A 111 14.81 5.14 15.35
CA GLY A 111 14.40 6.33 14.58
C GLY A 111 13.69 7.38 15.43
N ILE A 112 13.91 8.65 15.10
CA ILE A 112 13.28 9.76 15.83
C ILE A 112 11.80 9.80 15.43
N PRO A 113 10.84 9.75 16.39
CA PRO A 113 9.44 9.73 16.05
C PRO A 113 9.05 10.93 15.18
N SER A 114 8.23 10.70 14.16
CA SER A 114 7.81 11.68 13.13
C SER A 114 8.89 12.01 12.09
N LEU A 115 10.14 12.30 12.50
CA LEU A 115 11.25 12.52 11.55
C LEU A 115 11.50 11.26 10.73
N HIS A 116 11.58 10.10 11.38
CA HIS A 116 11.81 8.82 10.72
C HIS A 116 10.75 8.53 9.65
N GLY A 117 9.47 8.81 9.95
CA GLY A 117 8.37 8.67 9.00
C GLY A 117 8.51 9.59 7.78
N LEU A 118 8.97 10.83 7.98
CA LEU A 118 9.27 11.76 6.90
C LEU A 118 10.46 11.29 6.05
N LEU A 119 11.53 10.78 6.67
CA LEU A 119 12.68 10.23 5.94
C LEU A 119 12.27 9.03 5.07
N ASN A 120 11.41 8.17 5.60
CA ASN A 120 10.84 7.06 4.83
C ASN A 120 10.00 7.56 3.64
N ALA A 121 9.19 8.61 3.82
CA ALA A 121 8.45 9.23 2.74
C ALA A 121 9.38 9.80 1.64
N ILE A 122 10.48 10.45 2.03
CA ILE A 122 11.47 11.02 1.10
C ILE A 122 12.14 9.94 0.27
N ILE A 123 12.68 8.89 0.89
CA ILE A 123 13.39 7.84 0.14
C ILE A 123 12.46 7.04 -0.76
N MET A 124 11.20 6.80 -0.35
CA MET A 124 10.17 6.21 -1.22
C MET A 124 9.80 7.12 -2.40
N ALA A 125 9.79 8.44 -2.20
CA ALA A 125 9.56 9.36 -3.31
C ALA A 125 10.74 9.38 -4.29
N ILE A 126 11.97 9.42 -3.77
CA ILE A 126 13.20 9.38 -4.57
C ILE A 126 13.28 8.07 -5.36
N SER A 127 12.98 6.92 -4.76
CA SER A 127 13.01 5.62 -5.45
C SER A 127 12.06 5.57 -6.64
N ASN A 128 10.84 6.11 -6.50
CA ASN A 128 9.88 6.17 -7.60
C ASN A 128 10.41 7.00 -8.78
N ILE A 129 11.07 8.12 -8.49
CA ILE A 129 11.65 8.99 -9.52
C ILE A 129 12.87 8.32 -10.18
N LEU A 130 13.76 7.69 -9.39
CA LEU A 130 14.91 6.97 -9.93
C LEU A 130 14.47 5.81 -10.82
N PHE A 131 13.49 5.01 -10.37
CA PHE A 131 12.94 3.93 -11.17
C PHE A 131 12.31 4.44 -12.47
N TYR A 132 11.52 5.52 -12.40
CA TYR A 132 10.98 6.18 -13.58
C TYR A 132 12.06 6.65 -14.56
N ARG A 133 13.10 7.33 -14.07
CA ARG A 133 14.24 7.78 -14.88
C ARG A 133 14.97 6.60 -15.51
N TYR A 134 15.14 5.50 -14.77
CA TYR A 134 15.71 4.27 -15.33
C TYR A 134 14.84 3.71 -16.46
N LEU A 135 13.53 3.70 -16.32
CA LEU A 135 12.64 3.23 -17.40
C LEU A 135 12.79 4.02 -18.69
N ILE A 136 13.09 5.32 -18.61
CA ILE A 136 13.29 6.21 -19.75
C ILE A 136 14.70 6.13 -20.32
N TYR A 137 15.72 6.37 -19.49
CA TYR A 137 17.10 6.52 -19.95
C TYR A 137 17.86 5.19 -20.04
N LYS A 138 17.37 4.13 -19.39
CA LYS A 138 18.00 2.80 -19.33
C LYS A 138 19.46 2.79 -18.83
N GLN A 139 19.86 3.82 -18.08
CA GLN A 139 21.21 3.92 -17.54
C GLN A 139 21.39 3.02 -16.31
N ARG A 140 22.45 2.20 -16.32
CA ARG A 140 22.75 1.23 -15.24
C ARG A 140 23.01 1.91 -13.89
N LEU A 141 23.63 3.09 -13.88
CA LEU A 141 23.87 3.85 -12.65
C LEU A 141 22.57 4.24 -11.93
N ILE A 142 21.54 4.65 -12.69
CA ILE A 142 20.23 5.02 -12.11
C ILE A 142 19.56 3.79 -11.50
N LEU A 143 19.69 2.62 -12.15
CA LEU A 143 19.19 1.36 -11.59
C LEU A 143 19.93 0.99 -10.29
N LEU A 144 21.25 1.16 -10.26
CA LEU A 144 22.04 0.92 -9.04
C LEU A 144 21.59 1.82 -7.90
N LEU A 145 21.37 3.12 -8.17
CA LEU A 145 20.85 4.05 -7.17
C LEU A 145 19.45 3.66 -6.67
N PHE A 146 18.57 3.18 -7.55
CA PHE A 146 17.27 2.65 -7.14
C PHE A 146 17.42 1.41 -6.24
N ILE A 147 18.30 0.48 -6.59
CA ILE A 147 18.58 -0.72 -5.77
C ILE A 147 19.13 -0.31 -4.40
N LEU A 148 20.02 0.68 -4.34
CA LEU A 148 20.52 1.24 -3.07
C LEU A 148 19.40 1.82 -2.21
N CYS A 149 18.40 2.47 -2.81
CA CYS A 149 17.21 2.90 -2.07
C CYS A 149 16.43 1.71 -1.46
N LEU A 150 16.38 0.56 -2.13
CA LEU A 150 15.74 -0.65 -1.59
C LEU A 150 16.54 -1.32 -0.47
N CYS A 151 17.86 -1.09 -0.39
CA CYS A 151 18.67 -1.57 0.73
C CYS A 151 18.29 -0.88 2.04
N TRP A 152 17.84 0.38 2.00
CA TRP A 152 17.44 1.12 3.20
C TRP A 152 16.34 0.44 4.03
N PRO A 153 15.15 0.10 3.48
CA PRO A 153 14.12 -0.59 4.25
C PRO A 153 14.55 -1.99 4.73
N ILE A 154 15.50 -2.65 4.04
CA ILE A 154 16.11 -3.90 4.49
C ILE A 154 16.96 -3.66 5.73
N MET A 155 17.78 -2.60 5.74
CA MET A 155 18.55 -2.20 6.93
C MET A 155 17.65 -1.85 8.11
N LEU A 156 16.51 -1.21 7.85
CA LEU A 156 15.49 -0.92 8.86
C LEU A 156 14.63 -2.13 9.28
N LEU A 157 14.78 -3.28 8.61
CA LEU A 157 13.93 -4.46 8.82
C LEU A 157 12.43 -4.18 8.61
N THR A 158 12.11 -3.18 7.79
CA THR A 158 10.74 -2.73 7.50
C THR A 158 10.20 -3.39 6.24
N ARG A 159 9.58 -4.57 6.41
CA ARG A 159 8.98 -5.34 5.30
C ARG A 159 7.93 -4.54 4.53
N GLN A 160 7.08 -3.79 5.24
CA GLN A 160 6.01 -2.99 4.63
C GLN A 160 6.58 -1.96 3.63
N MET A 161 7.64 -1.25 4.01
CA MET A 161 8.24 -0.21 3.17
C MET A 161 8.87 -0.79 1.91
N LEU A 162 9.60 -1.90 2.02
CA LEU A 162 10.18 -2.60 0.88
C LEU A 162 9.09 -3.04 -0.12
N ILE A 163 8.04 -3.69 0.38
CA ILE A 163 6.89 -4.13 -0.44
C ILE A 163 6.25 -2.92 -1.11
N SER A 164 6.03 -1.82 -0.38
CA SER A 164 5.46 -0.60 -0.94
C SER A 164 6.29 -0.01 -2.07
N MET A 165 7.62 0.07 -1.93
CA MET A 165 8.51 0.56 -2.99
C MET A 165 8.46 -0.32 -4.24
N ILE A 166 8.42 -1.65 -4.07
CA ILE A 166 8.33 -2.61 -5.18
C ILE A 166 6.99 -2.49 -5.91
N ILE A 167 5.87 -2.47 -5.17
CA ILE A 167 4.53 -2.33 -5.78
C ILE A 167 4.42 -0.99 -6.50
N GLN A 168 4.86 0.11 -5.90
CA GLN A 168 4.82 1.44 -6.54
C GLN A 168 5.69 1.51 -7.80
N ALA A 169 6.87 0.87 -7.79
CA ALA A 169 7.68 0.72 -9.00
C ALA A 169 6.95 -0.10 -10.07
N GLY A 170 6.32 -1.22 -9.70
CA GLY A 170 5.49 -2.04 -10.59
C GLY A 170 4.33 -1.25 -11.21
N LEU A 171 3.63 -0.44 -10.41
CA LEU A 171 2.56 0.44 -10.86
C LEU A 171 3.07 1.51 -11.83
N ILE A 172 4.21 2.14 -11.55
CA ILE A 172 4.86 3.10 -12.47
C ILE A 172 5.15 2.41 -13.82
N TYR A 173 5.70 1.19 -13.80
CA TYR A 173 5.94 0.41 -15.02
C TYR A 173 4.63 0.14 -15.79
N ILE A 174 3.58 -0.29 -15.08
CA ILE A 174 2.25 -0.54 -15.65
C ILE A 174 1.65 0.72 -16.27
N TYR A 175 1.75 1.88 -15.62
CA TYR A 175 1.18 3.12 -16.14
C TYR A 175 1.89 3.60 -17.40
N ILE A 176 3.21 3.42 -17.49
CA ILE A 176 4.03 3.87 -18.63
C ILE A 176 3.93 2.93 -19.83
N HIS A 177 4.01 1.62 -19.59
CA HIS A 177 4.11 0.63 -20.67
C HIS A 177 2.76 -0.01 -20.97
N LYS A 178 2.46 -0.27 -22.24
CA LYS A 178 1.31 -1.12 -22.61
C LYS A 178 1.50 -2.51 -21.96
N ILE A 179 0.49 -2.95 -21.20
CA ILE A 179 0.46 -4.31 -20.65
C ILE A 179 0.07 -5.24 -21.80
N THR A 180 0.89 -6.25 -22.05
CA THR A 180 0.56 -7.37 -22.92
C THR A 180 0.23 -8.59 -22.07
N ILE A 181 -0.65 -9.48 -22.57
CA ILE A 181 -1.11 -10.67 -21.84
C ILE A 181 0.07 -11.55 -21.38
N PHE A 182 1.12 -11.69 -22.20
CA PHE A 182 2.33 -12.42 -21.88
C PHE A 182 3.09 -11.87 -20.67
N LYS A 183 3.10 -10.54 -20.48
CA LYS A 183 3.74 -9.94 -19.30
C LYS A 183 2.93 -10.22 -18.03
N VAL A 184 1.60 -10.25 -18.12
CA VAL A 184 0.72 -10.62 -17.00
C VAL A 184 0.99 -12.05 -16.55
N PHE A 185 1.06 -13.00 -17.50
CA PHE A 185 1.42 -14.39 -17.20
C PHE A 185 2.81 -14.50 -16.55
N LYS A 186 3.82 -13.78 -17.06
CA LYS A 186 5.15 -13.75 -16.44
C LYS A 186 5.12 -13.24 -14.99
N PHE A 187 4.37 -12.16 -14.72
CA PHE A 187 4.20 -11.64 -13.36
C PHE A 187 3.47 -12.64 -12.45
N PHE A 188 2.44 -13.31 -12.97
CA PHE A 188 1.72 -14.35 -12.24
C PHE A 188 2.63 -15.53 -11.88
N SER A 189 3.45 -16.03 -12.81
CA SER A 189 4.42 -17.10 -12.54
C SER A 189 5.46 -16.70 -11.49
N ILE A 190 5.95 -15.46 -11.53
CA ILE A 190 6.87 -14.94 -10.50
C ILE A 190 6.17 -14.86 -9.14
N SER A 191 4.92 -14.39 -9.11
CA SER A 191 4.13 -14.32 -7.87
C SER A 191 3.91 -15.71 -7.27
N LEU A 192 3.62 -16.73 -8.09
CA LEU A 192 3.46 -18.11 -7.65
C LEU A 192 4.76 -18.65 -7.05
N LEU A 193 5.91 -18.39 -7.69
CA LEU A 193 7.22 -18.77 -7.17
C LEU A 193 7.51 -18.09 -5.82
N VAL A 194 7.18 -16.81 -5.67
CA VAL A 194 7.31 -16.09 -4.39
C VAL A 194 6.41 -16.71 -3.32
N ILE A 195 5.17 -17.08 -3.64
CA ILE A 195 4.25 -17.75 -2.69
C ILE A 195 4.82 -19.09 -2.22
N ILE A 196 5.37 -19.89 -3.14
CA ILE A 196 6.02 -21.17 -2.79
C ILE A 196 7.21 -20.94 -1.86
N LEU A 197 8.09 -19.99 -2.20
CA LEU A 197 9.24 -19.64 -1.36
C LEU A 197 8.83 -19.11 0.01
N PHE A 198 7.75 -18.32 0.06
CA PHE A 198 7.22 -17.79 1.32
C PHE A 198 6.66 -18.90 2.21
N GLY A 199 5.98 -19.89 1.62
CA GLY A 199 5.55 -21.10 2.33
C GLY A 199 6.72 -21.87 2.94
N ILE A 200 7.76 -22.14 2.14
CA ILE A 200 8.98 -22.83 2.61
C ILE A 200 9.63 -22.04 3.76
N LEU A 201 9.77 -20.73 3.63
CA LEU A 201 10.36 -19.89 4.68
C LEU A 201 9.47 -19.81 5.94
N GLY A 202 8.15 -19.81 5.78
CA GLY A 202 7.19 -19.87 6.89
C GLY A 202 7.33 -21.15 7.67
N ASP A 203 7.36 -22.29 6.97
CA ASP A 203 7.50 -23.62 7.56
C ASP A 203 8.88 -23.81 8.24
N LEU A 204 9.96 -23.27 7.65
CA LEU A 204 11.30 -23.27 8.25
C LEU A 204 11.40 -22.42 9.52
N ARG A 205 10.69 -21.28 9.59
CA ARG A 205 10.73 -20.36 10.72
C ARG A 205 9.89 -20.83 11.90
N SER A 206 8.72 -21.39 11.60
CA SER A 206 7.69 -21.66 12.60
C SER A 206 7.55 -23.16 12.91
N GLY A 207 8.23 -24.03 12.15
CA GLY A 207 8.10 -25.48 12.21
C GLY A 207 7.09 -26.00 11.18
N ILE A 208 7.34 -27.21 10.67
CA ILE A 208 6.42 -27.92 9.76
C ILE A 208 5.07 -28.09 10.49
N GLY A 209 3.97 -27.68 9.86
CA GLY A 209 2.62 -27.76 10.44
C GLY A 209 2.20 -26.55 11.31
N SER A 210 3.07 -25.55 11.49
CA SER A 210 2.74 -24.35 12.28
C SER A 210 1.53 -23.56 11.78
N ILE A 211 1.28 -23.54 10.47
CA ILE A 211 0.10 -22.89 9.91
C ILE A 211 -1.20 -23.65 10.22
N GLU A 212 -1.12 -24.97 10.41
CA GLU A 212 -2.26 -25.78 10.86
C GLU A 212 -2.63 -25.42 12.30
N TYR A 213 -1.63 -25.19 13.16
CA TYR A 213 -1.87 -24.69 14.52
C TYR A 213 -2.45 -23.27 14.54
N VAL A 214 -2.01 -22.39 13.64
CA VAL A 214 -2.46 -20.99 13.60
C VAL A 214 -3.84 -20.83 12.95
N ALA A 215 -4.11 -21.53 11.86
CA ALA A 215 -5.29 -21.28 11.03
C ALA A 215 -6.24 -22.48 10.90
N GLY A 216 -5.75 -23.70 11.14
CA GLY A 216 -6.45 -24.95 10.83
C GLY A 216 -6.67 -25.13 9.33
N ILE A 217 -6.42 -26.32 8.80
CA ILE A 217 -6.73 -26.65 7.40
C ILE A 217 -8.13 -27.27 7.37
N SER A 218 -9.04 -26.65 6.60
CA SER A 218 -10.40 -27.17 6.42
C SER A 218 -10.42 -28.35 5.46
N ASP A 219 -11.40 -29.24 5.59
CA ASP A 219 -11.63 -30.36 4.66
C ASP A 219 -11.87 -29.89 3.21
N ASN A 220 -12.30 -28.64 3.04
CA ASN A 220 -12.49 -28.02 1.72
C ASN A 220 -11.18 -27.65 1.02
N TYR A 221 -10.02 -27.76 1.69
CA TYR A 221 -8.73 -27.40 1.12
C TYR A 221 -8.32 -28.38 0.00
N PRO A 222 -8.12 -27.91 -1.25
CA PRO A 222 -7.79 -28.80 -2.34
C PRO A 222 -6.38 -29.40 -2.19
N SER A 223 -6.29 -30.73 -2.22
CA SER A 223 -5.03 -31.48 -2.04
C SER A 223 -3.96 -31.21 -3.10
N PHE A 224 -4.34 -30.67 -4.26
CA PHE A 224 -3.40 -30.30 -5.32
C PHE A 224 -2.66 -28.98 -5.06
N LEU A 225 -3.13 -28.17 -4.09
CA LEU A 225 -2.49 -26.89 -3.77
C LEU A 225 -1.28 -27.10 -2.83
N PRO A 226 -0.18 -26.37 -3.04
CA PRO A 226 0.99 -26.49 -2.18
C PRO A 226 0.70 -25.87 -0.80
N SER A 227 1.35 -26.38 0.25
CA SER A 227 1.23 -25.85 1.62
C SER A 227 1.46 -24.33 1.69
N GLY A 228 2.39 -23.79 0.90
CA GLY A 228 2.63 -22.34 0.82
C GLY A 228 1.42 -21.51 0.38
N PHE A 229 0.45 -22.13 -0.32
CA PHE A 229 -0.79 -21.46 -0.69
C PHE A 229 -1.65 -21.14 0.53
N ILE A 230 -1.72 -22.03 1.54
CA ILE A 230 -2.55 -21.78 2.73
C ILE A 230 -2.04 -20.58 3.52
N TRP A 231 -0.71 -20.38 3.57
CA TRP A 231 -0.11 -19.17 4.14
C TRP A 231 -0.60 -17.91 3.45
N ALA A 232 -0.45 -17.83 2.11
CA ALA A 232 -0.91 -16.67 1.35
C ALA A 232 -2.42 -16.46 1.47
N TYR A 233 -3.20 -17.55 1.45
CA TYR A 233 -4.63 -17.55 1.63
C TYR A 233 -5.03 -16.91 2.97
N VAL A 234 -4.51 -17.44 4.08
CA VAL A 234 -4.83 -16.96 5.43
C VAL A 234 -4.42 -15.51 5.59
N TYR A 235 -3.24 -15.09 5.10
CA TYR A 235 -2.83 -13.69 5.18
C TYR A 235 -3.76 -12.74 4.43
N ILE A 236 -4.34 -13.18 3.31
CA ILE A 236 -5.29 -12.37 2.52
C ILE A 236 -6.68 -12.33 3.17
N THR A 237 -7.14 -13.45 3.75
CA THR A 237 -8.53 -13.58 4.26
C THR A 237 -8.67 -13.20 5.73
N SER A 238 -7.65 -13.39 6.57
CA SER A 238 -7.71 -13.10 8.01
C SER A 238 -8.00 -11.64 8.35
N PRO A 239 -7.50 -10.62 7.62
CA PRO A 239 -7.87 -9.23 7.91
C PRO A 239 -9.36 -8.97 7.73
N LEU A 240 -9.97 -9.60 6.72
CA LEU A 240 -11.41 -9.55 6.53
C LEU A 240 -12.14 -10.31 7.64
N SER A 241 -11.61 -11.44 8.12
CA SER A 241 -12.18 -12.17 9.27
C SER A 241 -12.21 -11.30 10.52
N ASN A 242 -11.13 -10.57 10.80
CA ASN A 242 -11.07 -9.64 11.92
C ASN A 242 -12.06 -8.49 11.77
N LEU A 243 -12.25 -7.95 10.56
CA LEU A 243 -13.31 -6.96 10.31
C LEU A 243 -14.70 -7.56 10.57
N ASN A 244 -14.95 -8.77 10.07
CA ASN A 244 -16.22 -9.48 10.20
C ASN A 244 -16.59 -9.76 11.65
N HIS A 245 -15.60 -10.16 12.46
CA HIS A 245 -15.77 -10.41 13.88
C HIS A 245 -16.32 -9.17 14.60
N ASN A 246 -15.75 -8.00 14.31
CA ASN A 246 -16.07 -6.74 14.98
C ASN A 246 -17.19 -5.92 14.31
N ILE A 247 -17.75 -6.34 13.17
CA ILE A 247 -18.62 -5.48 12.33
C ILE A 247 -19.88 -4.97 13.06
N ASP A 248 -20.36 -5.73 14.04
CA ASP A 248 -21.56 -5.39 14.81
C ASP A 248 -21.28 -4.45 15.98
N LEU A 249 -20.01 -4.26 16.35
CA LEU A 249 -19.60 -3.30 17.37
C LEU A 249 -19.70 -1.85 16.85
N TYR A 250 -19.62 -1.67 15.53
CA TYR A 250 -19.70 -0.35 14.91
C TYR A 250 -21.15 0.12 14.76
N SER A 251 -21.40 1.35 15.23
CA SER A 251 -22.67 2.03 15.05
C SER A 251 -22.96 2.31 13.57
N ASP A 252 -24.24 2.45 13.24
CA ASP A 252 -24.65 2.79 11.87
C ASP A 252 -24.20 4.21 11.46
N PHE A 253 -24.22 5.13 12.43
CA PHE A 253 -23.73 6.49 12.32
C PHE A 253 -22.79 6.79 13.49
N ASN A 254 -21.63 7.38 13.18
CA ASN A 254 -20.78 8.03 14.16
C ASN A 254 -20.20 9.32 13.56
N PHE A 255 -19.71 10.23 14.39
CA PHE A 255 -18.99 11.41 13.90
C PHE A 255 -17.86 11.81 14.86
N GLU A 256 -16.80 11.02 14.83
CA GLU A 256 -15.55 11.22 15.53
C GLU A 256 -14.39 11.25 14.52
N PRO A 257 -14.29 12.28 13.67
CA PRO A 257 -13.26 12.37 12.63
C PRO A 257 -11.83 12.31 13.17
N SER A 258 -11.64 12.65 14.45
CA SER A 258 -10.35 12.49 15.13
C SER A 258 -9.81 11.06 14.98
N LEU A 259 -10.65 10.01 15.09
CA LEU A 259 -10.23 8.61 14.94
C LEU A 259 -9.67 8.32 13.53
N ALA A 260 -10.22 8.93 12.49
CA ALA A 260 -9.71 8.81 11.12
C ALA A 260 -8.40 9.60 10.91
N PHE A 261 -8.33 10.84 11.40
CA PHE A 261 -7.23 11.74 11.03
C PHE A 261 -6.07 11.77 12.02
N ILE A 262 -6.20 11.15 13.20
CA ILE A 262 -5.17 11.19 14.24
C ILE A 262 -3.81 10.63 13.78
N ASN A 263 -3.83 9.67 12.84
CA ASN A 263 -2.62 9.06 12.28
C ASN A 263 -1.86 9.97 11.28
N LEU A 264 -2.44 11.12 10.92
CA LEU A 264 -1.74 12.18 10.20
C LEU A 264 -0.83 13.00 11.12
N LEU A 265 -1.15 13.04 12.42
CA LEU A 265 -0.39 13.83 13.37
C LEU A 265 0.91 13.12 13.76
N PRO A 266 2.01 13.86 13.91
CA PRO A 266 3.21 13.42 14.62
C PRO A 266 2.86 12.71 15.92
N SER A 267 3.57 11.62 16.24
CA SER A 267 3.31 10.82 17.45
C SER A 267 3.37 11.66 18.73
N ILE A 268 4.23 12.69 18.76
CA ILE A 268 4.40 13.64 19.86
C ILE A 268 3.13 14.49 20.09
N ILE A 269 2.41 14.82 19.02
CA ILE A 269 1.15 15.57 19.09
C ILE A 269 0.02 14.61 19.44
N ARG A 270 0.00 13.44 18.80
CA ARG A 270 -1.01 12.40 19.03
C ARG A 270 -1.13 12.00 20.50
N SER A 271 -0.02 11.76 21.18
CA SER A 271 -0.02 11.36 22.61
C SER A 271 -0.56 12.43 23.55
N LYS A 272 -0.58 13.70 23.14
CA LYS A 272 -1.13 14.82 23.92
C LYS A 272 -2.62 15.04 23.68
N LEU A 273 -3.10 14.77 22.47
CA LEU A 273 -4.49 15.02 22.08
C LEU A 273 -5.43 13.86 22.42
N VAL A 274 -4.93 12.63 22.43
CA VAL A 274 -5.74 11.44 22.75
C VAL A 274 -4.93 10.53 23.68
N PRO A 275 -5.18 10.57 25.01
CA PRO A 275 -4.42 9.80 26.00
C PRO A 275 -4.58 8.28 25.85
N SER A 276 -5.71 7.83 25.28
CA SER A 276 -5.94 6.44 24.89
C SER A 276 -6.32 6.39 23.41
N PRO A 277 -5.36 6.23 22.49
CA PRO A 277 -5.64 6.12 21.05
C PRO A 277 -6.32 4.78 20.68
N GLY A 278 -6.69 3.97 21.67
CA GLY A 278 -7.58 2.82 21.49
C GLY A 278 -8.97 3.31 21.13
N GLY A 279 -9.18 3.62 19.86
CA GLY A 279 -10.53 3.49 19.29
C GLY A 279 -11.04 2.09 19.62
N MET A 280 -12.36 1.99 19.84
CA MET A 280 -13.19 0.79 20.04
C MET A 280 -12.42 -0.54 20.16
N ASP A 281 -12.52 -1.23 21.30
CA ASP A 281 -11.84 -2.50 21.61
C ASP A 281 -11.90 -3.50 20.44
N PHE A 282 -10.86 -3.49 19.61
CA PHE A 282 -10.80 -4.30 18.40
C PHE A 282 -10.30 -5.69 18.79
N SER A 283 -11.21 -6.66 18.74
CA SER A 283 -10.91 -8.04 19.10
C SER A 283 -10.37 -8.82 17.89
N LEU A 284 -9.30 -9.58 18.09
CA LEU A 284 -8.71 -10.43 17.04
C LEU A 284 -9.32 -11.82 17.11
N VAL A 285 -9.60 -12.43 15.96
CA VAL A 285 -10.05 -13.83 15.91
C VAL A 285 -8.93 -14.77 16.37
N ASN A 286 -7.68 -14.42 16.04
CA ASN A 286 -6.48 -15.10 16.52
C ASN A 286 -5.35 -14.08 16.66
N ASP A 287 -4.66 -14.07 17.80
CA ASP A 287 -3.58 -13.11 18.09
C ASP A 287 -2.38 -13.21 17.12
N ASN A 288 -2.18 -14.39 16.51
CA ASN A 288 -1.17 -14.58 15.47
C ASN A 288 -1.54 -13.92 14.13
N LEU A 289 -2.81 -13.52 13.96
CA LEU A 289 -3.38 -12.92 12.76
C LEU A 289 -3.85 -11.50 13.05
N ASN A 290 -2.95 -10.66 13.56
CA ASN A 290 -3.25 -9.30 14.07
C ASN A 290 -3.42 -8.19 13.03
N VAL A 291 -3.54 -8.54 11.75
CA VAL A 291 -3.67 -7.59 10.65
C VAL A 291 -5.16 -7.28 10.41
N SER A 292 -5.50 -6.03 10.08
CA SER A 292 -6.87 -5.64 9.80
C SER A 292 -6.95 -4.71 8.58
N THR A 293 -8.09 -4.76 7.89
CA THR A 293 -8.36 -3.99 6.67
C THR A 293 -8.31 -2.47 6.91
N MET A 294 -8.52 -1.66 5.87
CA MET A 294 -8.61 -0.20 6.03
C MET A 294 -9.85 0.26 6.83
N TYR A 295 -10.89 -0.56 6.95
CA TYR A 295 -12.22 -0.13 7.41
C TYR A 295 -12.38 0.22 8.90
N PRO A 296 -11.76 -0.48 9.86
CA PRO A 296 -11.99 -0.24 11.30
C PRO A 296 -11.85 1.22 11.70
N GLN A 297 -10.87 1.92 11.11
CA GLN A 297 -10.61 3.31 11.42
C GLN A 297 -11.75 4.24 10.93
N TYR A 298 -12.29 3.98 9.75
CA TYR A 298 -13.40 4.75 9.18
C TYR A 298 -14.74 4.39 9.81
N LEU A 299 -14.95 3.10 10.13
CA LEU A 299 -16.14 2.63 10.84
C LEU A 299 -16.19 3.21 12.25
N GLY A 300 -15.04 3.24 12.94
CA GLY A 300 -14.92 3.91 14.23
C GLY A 300 -15.21 5.41 14.12
N ALA A 301 -14.68 6.10 13.10
CA ALA A 301 -14.83 7.55 12.98
C ALA A 301 -16.23 7.98 12.48
N PHE A 302 -16.82 7.27 11.54
CA PHE A 302 -18.00 7.74 10.79
C PHE A 302 -19.21 6.80 10.87
N GLY A 303 -19.06 5.64 11.53
CA GLY A 303 -20.06 4.58 11.50
C GLY A 303 -20.15 3.89 10.14
N TYR A 304 -21.09 2.96 10.03
CA TYR A 304 -21.28 2.13 8.85
C TYR A 304 -21.60 2.94 7.58
N TYR A 305 -22.65 3.78 7.63
CA TYR A 305 -23.06 4.57 6.46
C TYR A 305 -22.09 5.70 6.13
N GLY A 306 -21.49 6.32 7.17
CA GLY A 306 -20.48 7.34 6.98
C GLY A 306 -19.21 6.80 6.33
N THR A 307 -18.83 5.55 6.61
CA THR A 307 -17.71 4.86 5.93
C THR A 307 -17.97 4.68 4.44
N LEU A 308 -19.18 4.26 4.06
CA LEU A 308 -19.54 4.16 2.64
C LEU A 308 -19.48 5.52 1.95
N PHE A 309 -20.00 6.57 2.59
CA PHE A 309 -19.89 7.93 2.06
C PHE A 309 -18.43 8.40 1.95
N PHE A 310 -17.59 8.06 2.92
CA PHE A 310 -16.15 8.31 2.84
C PHE A 310 -15.51 7.61 1.64
N CYS A 311 -15.86 6.36 1.33
CA CYS A 311 -15.38 5.66 0.14
C CYS A 311 -15.74 6.39 -1.16
N LEU A 312 -16.94 6.97 -1.26
CA LEU A 312 -17.34 7.80 -2.40
C LEU A 312 -16.48 9.07 -2.52
N LEU A 313 -16.32 9.81 -1.41
CA LEU A 313 -15.50 11.03 -1.39
C LEU A 313 -14.04 10.72 -1.74
N TYR A 314 -13.51 9.63 -1.19
CA TYR A 314 -12.16 9.20 -1.47
C TYR A 314 -11.98 8.78 -2.94
N GLY A 315 -12.98 8.07 -3.50
CA GLY A 315 -13.07 7.78 -4.93
C GLY A 315 -13.00 9.04 -5.80
N CYS A 316 -13.72 10.09 -5.42
CA CYS A 316 -13.69 11.40 -6.11
C CYS A 316 -12.32 12.07 -6.05
N ILE A 317 -11.61 12.02 -4.92
CA ILE A 317 -10.26 12.59 -4.77
C ILE A 317 -9.27 11.83 -5.67
N ILE A 318 -9.28 10.50 -5.64
CA ILE A 318 -8.39 9.70 -6.48
C ILE A 318 -8.72 9.89 -7.96
N LEU A 319 -10.00 9.95 -8.31
CA LEU A 319 -10.46 10.26 -9.66
C LEU A 319 -9.86 11.59 -10.15
N PHE A 320 -9.95 12.66 -9.35
CA PHE A 320 -9.41 13.96 -9.73
C PHE A 320 -7.92 13.88 -10.06
N ILE A 321 -7.12 13.24 -9.21
CA ILE A 321 -5.68 13.05 -9.41
C ILE A 321 -5.41 12.20 -10.65
N TYR A 322 -6.19 11.13 -10.85
CA TYR A 322 -6.07 10.24 -12.00
C TYR A 322 -6.44 10.93 -13.32
N VAL A 323 -7.51 11.74 -13.35
CA VAL A 323 -7.88 12.56 -14.50
C VAL A 323 -6.78 13.57 -14.81
N LYS A 324 -6.18 14.21 -13.79
CA LYS A 324 -5.02 15.09 -13.99
C LYS A 324 -3.82 14.31 -14.54
N PHE A 325 -3.59 13.07 -14.13
CA PHE A 325 -2.56 12.22 -14.74
C PHE A 325 -2.83 11.95 -16.24
N LEU A 326 -4.08 11.66 -16.61
CA LEU A 326 -4.44 11.41 -18.01
C LEU A 326 -4.39 12.70 -18.86
N THR A 327 -4.81 13.84 -18.31
CA THR A 327 -5.02 15.09 -19.07
C THR A 327 -3.82 16.04 -19.02
N ASN A 328 -3.07 16.05 -17.92
CA ASN A 328 -1.92 16.91 -17.71
C ASN A 328 -0.61 16.13 -17.95
N GLY A 329 0.29 16.71 -18.73
CA GLY A 329 1.63 16.17 -18.95
C GLY A 329 2.59 16.47 -17.80
N ASN A 330 2.21 16.32 -16.54
CA ASN A 330 3.13 16.50 -15.41
C ASN A 330 3.24 15.17 -14.65
N ALA A 331 4.46 14.67 -14.41
CA ALA A 331 4.64 13.35 -13.81
C ALA A 331 4.22 13.28 -12.33
N LYS A 332 3.90 14.43 -11.69
CA LYS A 332 3.50 14.48 -10.28
C LYS A 332 2.24 13.67 -10.12
N TRP A 333 1.35 13.83 -11.09
CA TRP A 333 0.12 13.09 -11.19
C TRP A 333 0.40 11.59 -11.39
N LEU A 334 1.38 11.20 -12.22
CA LEU A 334 1.79 9.79 -12.35
C LEU A 334 2.23 9.20 -11.00
N PHE A 335 3.13 9.88 -10.29
CA PHE A 335 3.64 9.38 -9.02
C PHE A 335 2.58 9.36 -7.93
N MET A 336 1.78 10.41 -7.80
CA MET A 336 0.66 10.48 -6.86
C MET A 336 -0.37 9.39 -7.17
N THR A 337 -0.74 9.17 -8.43
CA THR A 337 -1.61 8.06 -8.85
C THR A 337 -0.99 6.71 -8.47
N SER A 338 0.32 6.51 -8.68
CA SER A 338 0.98 5.26 -8.28
C SER A 338 0.89 5.00 -6.78
N VAL A 339 1.16 6.00 -5.94
CA VAL A 339 1.08 5.88 -4.47
C VAL A 339 -0.36 5.60 -4.02
N LEU A 340 -1.34 6.31 -4.56
CA LEU A 340 -2.75 6.13 -4.17
C LEU A 340 -3.29 4.78 -4.62
N THR A 341 -2.98 4.33 -5.84
CA THR A 341 -3.34 2.98 -6.30
C THR A 341 -2.66 1.90 -5.47
N HIS A 342 -1.41 2.10 -5.06
CA HIS A 342 -0.74 1.21 -4.12
C HIS A 342 -1.52 1.13 -2.78
N ASN A 343 -1.95 2.26 -2.24
CA ASN A 343 -2.71 2.27 -0.98
C ASN A 343 -4.06 1.54 -1.12
N LEU A 344 -4.73 1.67 -2.26
CA LEU A 344 -5.93 0.90 -2.57
C LEU A 344 -5.65 -0.61 -2.65
N MET A 345 -4.54 -1.03 -3.26
CA MET A 345 -4.16 -2.44 -3.33
C MET A 345 -3.87 -3.03 -1.95
N LEU A 346 -3.26 -2.26 -1.04
CA LEU A 346 -2.98 -2.71 0.32
C LEU A 346 -4.15 -2.51 1.30
N SER A 347 -5.29 -1.98 0.85
CA SER A 347 -6.45 -1.69 1.72
C SER A 347 -7.06 -2.93 2.37
N ILE A 348 -6.84 -4.13 1.82
CA ILE A 348 -7.23 -5.39 2.45
C ILE A 348 -6.35 -5.73 3.68
N PHE A 349 -5.14 -5.21 3.75
CA PHE A 349 -4.18 -5.51 4.83
C PHE A 349 -4.06 -4.39 5.85
N VAL A 350 -4.17 -3.13 5.43
CA VAL A 350 -3.98 -2.00 6.34
C VAL A 350 -4.45 -0.71 5.69
N ASP A 351 -4.88 0.27 6.50
CA ASP A 351 -5.02 1.62 6.00
C ASP A 351 -3.65 2.26 5.74
N CYS A 352 -3.31 2.46 4.47
CA CYS A 352 -2.15 3.26 4.06
C CYS A 352 -2.52 4.72 3.75
N ASN A 353 -3.81 5.06 3.66
CA ASN A 353 -4.27 6.34 3.11
C ASN A 353 -4.03 7.50 4.08
N LEU A 354 -4.23 7.28 5.38
CA LEU A 354 -4.04 8.28 6.43
C LEU A 354 -2.78 8.06 7.29
N LYS A 355 -1.88 7.18 6.82
CA LYS A 355 -0.53 7.06 7.41
C LYS A 355 0.34 8.22 6.95
N SER A 356 0.94 8.92 7.92
CA SER A 356 1.80 10.09 7.68
C SER A 356 2.86 9.87 6.59
N VAL A 357 3.51 8.69 6.56
CA VAL A 357 4.52 8.33 5.55
C VAL A 357 3.99 8.48 4.12
N PHE A 358 2.82 7.92 3.80
CA PHE A 358 2.26 7.97 2.45
C PHE A 358 1.69 9.34 2.10
N VAL A 359 1.12 10.05 3.09
CA VAL A 359 0.64 11.43 2.89
C VAL A 359 1.81 12.36 2.58
N PHE A 360 2.88 12.32 3.37
CA PHE A 360 4.10 13.07 3.06
C PHE A 360 4.70 12.64 1.72
N GLN A 361 4.65 11.36 1.36
CA GLN A 361 5.13 10.89 0.07
C GLN A 361 4.35 11.55 -1.09
N VAL A 362 3.02 11.64 -0.99
CA VAL A 362 2.17 12.33 -1.98
C VAL A 362 2.52 13.81 -2.07
N LEU A 363 2.71 14.49 -0.93
CA LEU A 363 3.12 15.90 -0.88
C LEU A 363 4.50 16.14 -1.49
N ILE A 364 5.46 15.25 -1.22
CA ILE A 364 6.80 15.31 -1.81
C ILE A 364 6.73 15.10 -3.33
N HIS A 365 5.93 14.14 -3.81
CA HIS A 365 5.70 13.96 -5.25
C HIS A 365 5.08 15.19 -5.89
N TYR A 366 4.17 15.88 -5.20
CA TYR A 366 3.64 17.16 -5.67
C TYR A 366 4.76 18.22 -5.77
N TYR A 367 5.58 18.35 -4.72
CA TYR A 367 6.67 19.33 -4.65
C TYR A 367 7.75 19.11 -5.72
N ILE A 368 8.29 17.90 -5.84
CA ILE A 368 9.29 17.57 -6.87
C ILE A 368 8.61 17.66 -8.26
N GLY A 369 7.39 17.15 -8.32
CA GLY A 369 6.38 17.25 -9.38
C GLY A 369 6.39 18.46 -10.28
N THR A 370 6.36 19.61 -9.62
CA THR A 370 6.28 20.92 -10.28
C THR A 370 7.43 21.19 -11.24
N SER A 371 8.58 20.55 -11.06
CA SER A 371 9.81 20.81 -11.83
C SER A 371 9.98 19.95 -13.08
N PHE A 372 9.05 19.05 -13.38
CA PHE A 372 9.17 18.14 -14.51
C PHE A 372 7.87 18.03 -15.31
N SER A 373 8.03 18.02 -16.64
CA SER A 373 6.93 17.79 -17.57
C SER A 373 7.16 16.51 -18.37
N LEU A 374 6.07 15.80 -18.59
CA LEU A 374 5.88 14.73 -19.55
C LEU A 374 5.56 15.38 -20.89
N LYS A 375 6.49 15.33 -21.86
CA LYS A 375 6.21 15.84 -23.21
C LYS A 375 5.49 14.75 -24.01
N ARG A 376 4.37 15.12 -24.65
CA ARG A 376 3.50 14.25 -25.45
C ARG A 376 3.89 14.39 -26.92
N ARG A 377 4.25 13.30 -27.61
CA ARG A 377 4.38 13.31 -29.08
C ARG A 377 3.43 12.28 -29.68
N TYR A 378 2.73 12.72 -30.73
CA TYR A 378 1.79 11.92 -31.51
C TYR A 378 2.59 10.98 -32.42
N GLU A 379 2.44 9.67 -32.26
CA GLU A 379 2.73 8.74 -33.34
C GLU A 379 1.45 8.69 -34.19
N LYS A 380 1.51 9.28 -35.39
CA LYS A 380 0.50 9.03 -36.41
C LYS A 380 0.59 7.55 -36.77
N CYS A 381 -0.52 6.82 -36.62
CA CYS A 381 -0.66 5.50 -37.23
C CYS A 381 -0.46 5.58 -38.74
#